data_AF-A0A4Y2JAZ8-F1
#
_entry.id   AF-A0A4Y2JAZ8-F1
#
_cell.length_a   1.000
_cell.length_b   1.000
_cell.length_c   1.000
_cell.angle_alpha   90.00
_cell.angle_beta   90.00
_cell.angle_gamma   90.00
#
_symmetry.space_group_name_H-M   'P 1'
#
loop_
_entity.id
_entity.type
_entity.pdbx_description
1 polymer ?
#
loop_
_entity_poly.entity_id
_entity_poly.type
_entity_poly.pdbx_seq_one_letter_code
_entity_poly.pdbx_strand_id
1 'polypeptide(L)'
;MSVNEGAVEQWKEDLATLVNRYEPKNIYNCVETGLFYKLMPDRTLPFKGKPCNGGKKSKGRLTVLLCCNADGLEKFPPLVIGR
;
A
#
# COMPACT_ATOMS: atom_id res chain seq x y z
N MET A 1 -14.00 5.31 21.16
CA MET A 1 -14.89 4.46 20.34
C MET A 1 -14.43 3.03 20.53
N SER A 2 -15.20 2.19 21.21
CA SER A 2 -14.96 0.75 21.25
C SER A 2 -15.52 0.13 19.97
N VAL A 3 -14.77 -0.78 19.37
CA VAL A 3 -15.28 -1.58 18.26
C VAL A 3 -16.16 -2.69 18.86
N ASN A 4 -17.36 -2.89 18.31
CA ASN A 4 -18.19 -4.01 18.69
C ASN A 4 -17.64 -5.28 18.01
N GLU A 5 -17.04 -6.18 18.80
CA GLU A 5 -16.42 -7.40 18.29
C GLU A 5 -17.43 -8.32 17.58
N GLY A 6 -18.66 -8.45 18.11
CA GLY A 6 -19.71 -9.25 17.46
C GLY A 6 -20.09 -8.71 16.09
N ALA A 7 -20.13 -7.39 15.92
CA ALA A 7 -20.38 -6.78 14.61
C ALA A 7 -19.23 -7.02 13.61
N VAL A 8 -17.98 -7.10 14.08
CA VAL A 8 -16.82 -7.42 13.24
C VAL A 8 -16.86 -8.86 12.76
N GLU A 9 -17.16 -9.81 13.65
CA GLU A 9 -17.26 -11.22 13.27
C GLU A 9 -18.41 -11.47 12.29
N GLN A 10 -19.59 -10.88 12.54
CA GLN A 10 -20.70 -10.96 11.58
C GLN A 10 -20.32 -10.41 10.21
N TRP A 11 -19.64 -9.26 10.17
CA TRP A 11 -19.20 -8.65 8.91
C TRP A 11 -18.21 -9.54 8.14
N LYS A 12 -17.32 -10.26 8.83
CA LYS A 12 -16.40 -11.22 8.19
C LYS A 12 -17.16 -12.39 7.57
N GLU A 13 -18.15 -12.95 8.28
CA GLU A 13 -18.99 -14.04 7.76
C GLU A 13 -19.80 -13.60 6.53
N ASP A 14 -20.39 -12.41 6.58
CA ASP A 14 -21.16 -11.83 5.47
C ASP A 14 -20.26 -11.58 4.26
N LEU A 15 -19.05 -11.05 4.48
CA LEU A 15 -18.08 -10.82 3.41
C LEU A 15 -17.64 -12.13 2.77
N ALA A 16 -17.31 -13.15 3.56
CA ALA A 16 -16.95 -14.46 3.04
C ALA A 16 -18.09 -15.06 2.22
N THR A 17 -19.33 -14.94 2.70
CA THR A 17 -20.53 -15.40 1.99
C THR A 17 -20.73 -14.67 0.66
N LEU A 18 -20.45 -13.36 0.61
CA LEU A 18 -20.54 -12.57 -0.62
C LEU A 18 -19.45 -12.95 -1.63
N VAL A 19 -18.20 -13.02 -1.17
CA VAL A 19 -17.03 -13.31 -2.02
C VAL A 19 -17.12 -14.71 -2.62
N ASN A 20 -17.57 -15.71 -1.86
CA ASN A 20 -17.73 -17.09 -2.33
C ASN A 20 -18.75 -17.26 -3.48
N ARG A 21 -19.55 -16.24 -3.81
CA ARG A 21 -20.46 -16.26 -4.96
C ARG A 21 -19.76 -16.02 -6.30
N TYR A 22 -18.50 -15.60 -6.27
CA TYR A 22 -17.73 -15.22 -7.45
C TYR A 22 -16.52 -16.13 -7.61
N GLU A 23 -16.17 -16.43 -8.87
CA GLU A 23 -14.89 -17.08 -9.17
C GLU A 23 -13.71 -16.18 -8.77
N PRO A 24 -12.54 -16.73 -8.36
CA PRO A 24 -11.35 -15.95 -8.00
C PRO A 24 -10.94 -14.89 -9.03
N LYS A 25 -11.10 -15.19 -10.32
CA LYS A 25 -10.79 -14.27 -11.42
C LYS A 25 -11.64 -12.98 -11.43
N ASN A 26 -12.80 -13.02 -10.78
CA ASN A 26 -13.77 -11.92 -10.71
C ASN A 26 -13.73 -11.16 -9.38
N ILE A 27 -12.82 -11.52 -8.46
CA ILE A 27 -12.66 -10.85 -7.17
C ILE A 27 -11.41 -9.99 -7.24
N TYR A 28 -11.55 -8.68 -7.05
CA TYR A 28 -10.44 -7.73 -7.14
C TYR A 28 -10.14 -7.08 -5.79
N ASN A 29 -8.86 -6.86 -5.53
CA ASN A 29 -8.40 -6.00 -4.44
C ASN A 29 -7.50 -4.92 -5.01
N CYS A 30 -7.63 -3.71 -4.48
CA CYS A 30 -6.76 -2.60 -4.83
C CYS A 30 -6.13 -1.99 -3.57
N VAL A 31 -4.89 -1.50 -3.68
CA VAL A 31 -4.15 -0.87 -2.59
C VAL A 31 -3.54 0.45 -3.06
N GLU A 32 -3.70 1.48 -2.24
CA GLU A 32 -3.02 2.77 -2.42
C GLU A 32 -1.74 2.79 -1.58
N THR A 33 -0.61 3.10 -2.20
CA THR A 33 0.69 3.22 -1.52
C THR A 33 1.45 4.47 -1.95
N GLY A 34 2.27 5.00 -1.04
CA GLY A 34 3.14 6.14 -1.30
C GLY A 34 4.55 5.69 -1.72
N LEU A 35 4.97 6.07 -2.93
CA LEU A 35 6.31 5.84 -3.44
C LEU A 35 7.19 7.09 -3.29
N PHE A 36 8.17 7.03 -2.39
CA PHE A 36 9.13 8.11 -2.17
C PHE A 36 10.39 7.94 -3.01
N TYR A 37 10.29 8.27 -4.30
CA TYR A 37 11.36 8.03 -5.29
C TYR A 37 12.61 8.91 -5.10
N LYS A 38 12.55 9.97 -4.31
CA LYS A 38 13.67 10.88 -4.01
C LYS A 38 14.16 10.81 -2.56
N LEU A 39 13.67 9.87 -1.76
CA LEU A 39 14.04 9.76 -0.35
C LEU A 39 15.49 9.26 -0.24
N MET A 40 16.35 10.04 0.44
CA MET A 40 17.70 9.61 0.78
C MET A 40 17.67 8.65 1.98
N PRO A 41 18.63 7.71 2.09
CA PRO A 41 18.78 6.86 3.26
C PRO A 41 18.90 7.66 4.57
N ASP A 42 18.33 7.13 5.65
CA ASP A 42 18.32 7.77 6.97
C ASP A 42 19.71 7.88 7.61
N ARG A 43 20.64 7.02 7.17
CA ARG A 43 22.04 7.02 7.58
C ARG A 43 22.90 6.89 6.34
N THR A 44 23.53 7.97 5.92
CA THR A 44 24.73 7.87 5.07
C THR A 44 25.87 7.42 5.98
N LEU A 45 26.66 6.43 5.56
CA LEU A 45 27.94 6.15 6.23
C LEU A 45 28.71 7.47 6.32
N PRO A 46 29.06 7.97 7.52
CA PRO A 46 29.83 9.20 7.60
C PRO A 46 31.14 8.95 6.86
N PHE A 47 31.46 9.82 5.92
CA PHE A 47 32.81 9.88 5.41
C PHE A 47 33.74 10.07 6.62
N LYS A 48 34.70 9.15 6.78
CA LYS A 48 35.52 9.01 7.99
C LYS A 48 36.00 10.38 8.47
N GLY A 49 35.53 10.80 9.66
CA GLY A 49 35.94 12.05 10.31
C GLY A 49 35.06 13.28 10.10
N LYS A 50 33.91 13.21 9.42
CA LYS A 50 32.97 14.35 9.32
C LYS A 50 31.56 14.01 9.82
N PRO A 51 30.94 14.84 10.70
CA PRO A 51 29.54 14.67 11.04
C PRO A 51 28.65 14.99 9.82
N CYS A 52 27.83 14.02 9.40
CA CYS A 52 26.81 14.21 8.36
C CYS A 52 25.60 14.93 8.97
N ASN A 53 25.65 16.26 9.04
CA ASN A 53 24.55 17.07 9.53
C ASN A 53 23.64 17.53 8.37
N GLY A 54 22.39 17.05 8.37
CA GLY A 54 21.24 17.78 7.81
C GLY A 54 21.12 17.91 6.28
N GLY A 55 20.80 16.82 5.58
CA GLY A 55 20.19 16.90 4.25
C GLY A 55 18.66 17.00 4.34
N LYS A 56 18.03 17.99 3.70
CA LYS A 56 16.57 18.06 3.61
C LYS A 56 16.09 16.85 2.79
N LYS A 57 15.46 15.87 3.44
CA LYS A 57 14.89 14.70 2.76
C LYS A 57 13.90 15.20 1.70
N SER A 58 14.12 14.85 0.44
CA SER A 58 13.14 15.14 -0.60
C SER A 58 11.87 14.36 -0.29
N LYS A 59 10.78 15.10 -0.12
CA LYS A 59 9.44 14.54 0.14
C LYS A 59 8.68 14.29 -1.16
N GLY A 60 9.38 14.20 -2.30
CA GLY A 60 8.76 13.80 -3.57
C GLY A 60 8.11 12.44 -3.41
N ARG A 61 6.78 12.41 -3.43
CA ARG A 61 5.94 11.23 -3.19
C ARG A 61 4.96 11.10 -4.34
N LEU A 62 4.99 9.95 -4.99
CA LEU A 62 3.94 9.52 -5.90
C LEU A 62 2.95 8.67 -5.11
N THR A 63 1.66 8.93 -5.27
CA THR A 63 0.61 8.02 -4.85
C THR A 63 0.39 7.02 -5.98
N VAL A 64 0.45 5.72 -5.66
CA VAL A 64 0.29 4.64 -6.62
C VAL A 64 -0.87 3.76 -6.16
N LEU A 65 -1.88 3.60 -7.02
CA LEU A 65 -2.92 2.60 -6.85
C LEU A 65 -2.55 1.35 -7.65
N LEU A 66 -2.46 0.22 -6.96
CA LEU A 66 -2.23 -1.10 -7.54
C LEU A 66 -3.52 -1.90 -7.42
N CYS A 67 -3.88 -2.67 -8.45
CA CYS A 67 -5.06 -3.53 -8.39
C CYS A 67 -4.86 -4.85 -9.14
N CYS A 68 -5.29 -5.95 -8.56
CA CYS A 68 -5.23 -7.30 -9.15
C CYS A 68 -6.41 -8.16 -8.73
N ASN A 69 -6.72 -9.17 -9.55
CA ASN A 69 -7.69 -10.19 -9.18
C ASN A 69 -7.11 -11.20 -8.17
N ALA A 70 -7.98 -12.01 -7.55
CA ALA A 70 -7.62 -12.88 -6.44
C ALA A 70 -6.75 -14.09 -6.86
N ASP A 71 -6.79 -14.50 -8.13
CA ASP A 71 -5.88 -15.51 -8.67
C ASP A 71 -4.54 -14.93 -9.17
N GLY A 72 -4.43 -13.60 -9.24
CA GLY A 72 -3.22 -12.87 -9.62
C GLY A 72 -2.88 -12.88 -11.11
N LEU A 73 -3.75 -13.40 -11.97
CA LEU A 73 -3.54 -13.43 -13.43
C LEU A 73 -3.83 -12.08 -14.08
N GLU A 74 -4.82 -11.34 -13.59
CA GLU A 74 -5.18 -10.03 -14.11
C GLU A 74 -4.66 -8.92 -13.18
N LYS A 75 -3.82 -8.05 -13.74
CA LYS A 75 -3.21 -6.91 -13.05
C LYS A 75 -3.45 -5.65 -13.85
N PHE A 76 -4.08 -4.66 -13.23
CA PHE A 76 -4.26 -3.37 -13.87
C PHE A 76 -2.94 -2.59 -13.91
N PRO A 77 -2.70 -1.78 -14.96
CA PRO A 77 -1.61 -0.82 -14.96
C PRO A 77 -1.67 0.08 -13.72
N PRO A 78 -0.54 0.35 -13.03
CA PRO A 78 -0.55 1.23 -11.87
C PRO A 78 -1.09 2.62 -12.21
N LEU A 79 -2.06 3.11 -11.45
CA LEU A 79 -2.51 4.50 -11.54
C LEU A 79 -1.62 5.34 -10.64
N VAL A 80 -0.90 6.29 -11.24
CA VAL A 80 0.08 7.14 -10.54
C VAL A 80 -0.40 8.58 -10.50
N ILE A 81 -0.49 9.13 -9.30
CA ILE A 81 -0.86 10.52 -9.04
C ILE A 81 0.27 11.19 -8.24
N GLY A 82 0.80 12.30 -8.75
CA GLY A 82 1.87 13.06 -8.10
C GLY A 82 2.66 13.90 -9.11
N ARG A 83 3.51 14.80 -8.59
CA ARG A 83 4.44 15.62 -9.37
C ARG A 83 5.88 15.38 -8.93
#